data_AF-A0A973X8N8-F1
#
_entry.id   AF-A0A973X8N8-F1
#
_cell.length_a   1.000
_cell.length_b   1.000
_cell.length_c   1.000
_cell.angle_alpha   90.00
_cell.angle_beta   90.00
_cell.angle_gamma   90.00
#
_symmetry.space_group_name_H-M   'P 1'
#
loop_
_entity.id
_entity.type
_entity.pdbx_description
1 polymer ?
#
loop_
_entity_poly.entity_id
_entity_poly.type
_entity_poly.pdbx_seq_one_letter_code
_entity_poly.pdbx_strand_id
1 'polypeptide(L)'
;MAQTKDERLQKVHSDAMEEFDRIQGAMRQERLQCLQDRRFYSIAGAQWEGPLGDQFENKPRLEFNKVHLSVIRIINEYRNNRITVDFTPKDGSSSSELADTCDGLYRADEQESGAQEAYDNAFEEAVAGGFGAIRLRADYEDDEDDDNDKQRIRMEPIFDADSCVFYDLDAKRQDKSDAKRCYVLTSYTYQAFEEDFGHSPATWPKSVHQREFDWSTPDVVYVCELYKLEEKSELIHIFRGLDDQDIRVPDADLKADPDKLET
;
A
#
# COMPACT_ATOMS: atom_id res chain seq x y z
N MET A 1 -15.55 -30.53 15.54
CA MET A 1 -16.66 -29.61 15.20
C MET A 1 -16.07 -28.51 14.34
N ALA A 2 -16.72 -28.11 13.25
CA ALA A 2 -16.25 -26.98 12.45
C ALA A 2 -16.33 -25.70 13.29
N GLN A 3 -15.26 -24.90 13.30
CA GLN A 3 -15.24 -23.62 14.00
C GLN A 3 -16.30 -22.69 13.42
N THR A 4 -16.96 -21.91 14.27
CA THR A 4 -17.92 -20.90 13.81
C THR A 4 -17.19 -19.79 13.04
N LYS A 5 -17.92 -19.01 12.23
CA LYS A 5 -17.34 -17.86 11.51
C LYS A 5 -16.69 -16.88 12.49
N ASP A 6 -17.35 -16.61 13.60
CA ASP A 6 -16.88 -15.67 14.63
C ASP A 6 -15.62 -16.18 15.32
N GLU A 7 -15.55 -17.47 15.66
CA GLU A 7 -14.33 -18.08 16.23
C GLU A 7 -13.15 -17.99 15.26
N ARG A 8 -13.39 -18.17 13.96
CA ARG A 8 -12.35 -18.02 12.93
C ARG A 8 -11.88 -16.57 12.81
N LEU A 9 -12.80 -15.61 12.77
CA LEU A 9 -12.48 -14.18 12.68
C LEU A 9 -11.73 -13.69 13.92
N GLN A 10 -12.15 -14.13 15.11
CA GLN A 10 -11.48 -13.79 16.36
C GLN A 10 -10.06 -14.35 16.41
N LYS A 11 -9.84 -15.56 15.88
CA LYS A 11 -8.50 -16.12 15.74
C LYS A 11 -7.64 -15.30 14.78
N VAL A 12 -8.16 -14.94 13.60
CA VAL A 12 -7.45 -14.10 12.63
C VAL A 12 -7.06 -12.76 13.25
N HIS A 13 -7.97 -12.13 13.98
CA HIS A 13 -7.71 -10.89 14.70
C HIS A 13 -6.61 -11.05 15.75
N SER A 14 -6.67 -12.11 16.58
CA SER A 14 -5.64 -12.38 17.59
C SER A 14 -4.27 -12.60 16.97
N ASP A 15 -4.19 -13.44 15.94
CA ASP A 15 -2.94 -13.74 15.21
C ASP A 15 -2.35 -12.48 14.56
N ALA A 16 -3.22 -11.62 14.00
CA ALA A 16 -2.85 -10.35 13.39
C ALA A 16 -2.31 -9.34 14.42
N MET A 17 -2.95 -9.23 15.59
CA MET A 17 -2.50 -8.35 16.67
C MET A 17 -1.13 -8.77 17.22
N GLU A 18 -0.91 -10.07 17.46
CA GLU A 18 0.37 -10.59 17.96
C GLU A 18 1.52 -10.38 16.97
N GLU A 19 1.25 -10.51 15.67
CA GLU A 19 2.27 -10.26 14.66
C GLU A 19 2.52 -8.76 14.46
N PHE A 20 1.47 -7.96 14.41
CA PHE A 20 1.59 -6.52 14.27
C PHE A 20 2.38 -5.91 15.43
N ASP A 21 2.16 -6.37 16.66
CA ASP A 21 2.93 -5.92 17.83
C ASP A 21 4.43 -6.27 17.70
N ARG A 22 4.75 -7.47 17.19
CA ARG A 22 6.16 -7.85 16.89
C ARG A 22 6.77 -6.95 15.82
N ILE A 23 6.03 -6.66 14.75
CA ILE A 23 6.48 -5.79 13.65
C ILE A 23 6.74 -4.37 14.20
N GLN A 24 5.76 -3.80 14.90
CA GLN A 24 5.87 -2.49 15.54
C GLN A 24 7.06 -2.45 16.48
N GLY A 25 7.18 -3.41 17.40
CA GLY A 25 8.27 -3.48 18.36
C GLY A 25 9.66 -3.45 17.71
N ALA A 26 9.83 -4.16 16.59
CA ALA A 26 11.09 -4.20 15.86
C ALA A 26 11.36 -2.93 15.03
N MET A 27 10.35 -2.41 14.32
CA MET A 27 10.51 -1.30 13.36
C MET A 27 10.33 0.09 14.00
N ARG A 28 9.83 0.19 15.24
CA ARG A 28 9.45 1.46 15.88
C ARG A 28 10.53 2.54 15.81
N GLN A 29 11.79 2.19 16.07
CA GLN A 29 12.88 3.18 16.07
C GLN A 29 13.16 3.73 14.68
N GLU A 30 13.15 2.88 13.67
CA GLU A 30 13.33 3.27 12.27
C GLU A 30 12.18 4.16 11.81
N ARG A 31 10.92 3.77 12.09
CA ARG A 31 9.75 4.60 11.74
C ARG A 31 9.76 5.97 12.44
N LEU A 32 10.18 6.02 13.71
CA LEU A 32 10.33 7.28 14.42
C LEU A 32 11.44 8.17 13.82
N GLN A 33 12.48 7.58 13.23
CA GLN A 33 13.51 8.32 12.49
C GLN A 33 12.96 8.85 11.17
N CYS A 34 12.24 8.02 10.39
CA CYS A 34 11.57 8.46 9.16
C CYS A 34 10.69 9.70 9.40
N LEU A 35 9.85 9.66 10.44
CA LEU A 35 8.99 10.78 10.82
C LEU A 35 9.81 12.01 11.25
N GLN A 36 10.88 11.82 12.01
CA GLN A 36 11.78 12.92 12.41
C GLN A 36 12.44 13.58 11.20
N ASP A 37 12.91 12.80 10.22
CA ASP A 37 13.54 13.32 9.01
C ASP A 37 12.55 14.13 8.15
N ARG A 38 11.32 13.61 7.99
CA ARG A 38 10.23 14.32 7.31
C ARG A 38 9.91 15.65 8.00
N ARG A 39 9.83 15.68 9.33
CA ARG A 39 9.62 16.92 10.09
C ARG A 39 10.81 17.88 9.95
N PHE A 40 12.03 17.37 10.08
CA PHE A 40 13.27 18.15 10.06
C PHE A 40 13.46 18.98 8.79
N TYR A 41 13.09 18.44 7.61
CA TYR A 41 13.26 19.19 6.36
C TYR A 41 12.08 20.11 6.02
N SER A 42 10.86 19.82 6.50
CA SER A 42 9.62 20.47 6.04
C SER A 42 9.00 21.45 7.04
N ILE A 43 9.13 21.22 8.36
CA ILE A 43 8.46 22.01 9.39
C ILE A 43 9.44 23.03 9.98
N ALA A 44 9.04 24.31 9.96
CA ALA A 44 9.81 25.36 10.61
C ALA A 44 9.79 25.15 12.14
N GLY A 45 10.95 25.18 12.77
CA GLY A 45 11.17 24.89 14.19
C GLY A 45 11.61 23.46 14.45
N ALA A 46 11.27 22.51 13.57
CA ALA A 46 11.51 21.08 13.81
C ALA A 46 12.99 20.70 13.88
N GLN A 47 13.89 21.50 13.31
CA GLN A 47 15.35 21.28 13.44
C GLN A 47 15.86 21.40 14.88
N TRP A 48 15.09 22.05 15.75
CA TRP A 48 15.38 22.18 17.17
C TRP A 48 14.61 21.19 18.03
N GLU A 49 13.83 20.26 17.46
CA GLU A 49 13.12 19.25 18.24
C GLU A 49 14.06 18.28 18.95
N GLY A 50 13.66 17.84 20.13
CA GLY A 50 14.38 16.84 20.92
C GLY A 50 15.52 17.44 21.76
N PRO A 51 16.52 16.61 22.15
CA PRO A 51 17.49 16.97 23.17
C PRO A 51 18.31 18.24 22.88
N LEU A 52 18.48 18.58 21.60
CA LEU A 52 19.20 19.77 21.19
C LEU A 52 18.40 21.05 21.51
N GLY A 53 17.08 21.05 21.34
CA GLY A 53 16.24 22.19 21.70
C GLY A 53 16.24 22.45 23.19
N ASP A 54 16.09 21.39 23.98
CA ASP A 54 16.02 21.45 25.45
C ASP A 54 17.28 22.05 26.06
N GLN A 55 18.46 21.71 25.51
CA GLN A 55 19.74 22.26 25.95
C GLN A 55 19.82 23.80 25.77
N PHE A 56 19.05 24.35 24.84
CA PHE A 56 19.07 25.77 24.47
C PHE A 56 17.72 26.47 24.74
N GLU A 57 16.89 25.94 25.64
CA GLU A 57 15.54 26.46 25.93
C GLU A 57 15.50 27.98 26.17
N ASN A 58 16.47 28.50 26.95
CA ASN A 58 16.57 29.92 27.31
C ASN A 58 17.46 30.75 26.35
N LYS A 59 17.76 30.24 25.15
CA LYS A 59 18.62 30.89 24.16
C LYS A 59 17.87 31.05 22.82
N PRO A 60 18.21 32.07 22.01
CA PRO A 60 17.68 32.19 20.67
C PRO A 60 18.01 30.97 19.81
N ARG A 61 16.98 30.38 19.19
CA ARG A 61 17.07 29.22 18.29
C ARG A 61 16.88 29.70 16.85
N LEU A 62 17.98 29.99 16.17
CA LEU A 62 17.96 30.44 14.77
C LEU A 62 18.01 29.22 13.85
N GLU A 63 17.03 29.08 12.97
CA GLU A 63 16.99 28.02 11.98
C GLU A 63 17.41 28.54 10.60
N PHE A 64 18.34 27.82 9.95
CA PHE A 64 18.73 28.06 8.56
C PHE A 64 18.66 26.73 7.81
N ASN A 65 17.46 26.39 7.33
CA ASN A 65 17.21 25.11 6.70
C ASN A 65 17.88 25.02 5.31
N LYS A 66 19.08 24.44 5.28
CA LYS A 66 19.83 24.18 4.03
C LYS A 66 19.42 22.87 3.34
N VAL A 67 18.76 21.97 4.07
CA VAL A 67 18.40 20.63 3.58
C VAL A 67 17.18 20.71 2.67
N HIS A 68 16.20 21.56 3.01
CA HIS A 68 14.97 21.76 2.25
C HIS A 68 15.20 22.01 0.75
N LEU A 69 16.10 22.94 0.40
CA LEU A 69 16.40 23.26 -1.00
C LEU A 69 17.06 22.09 -1.75
N SER A 70 17.88 21.28 -1.06
CA SER A 70 18.50 20.10 -1.67
C SER A 70 17.48 19.00 -1.92
N VAL A 71 16.58 18.75 -0.96
CA VAL A 71 15.49 17.76 -1.11
C VAL A 71 14.54 18.15 -2.24
N ILE A 72 14.09 19.40 -2.27
CA ILE A 72 13.22 19.92 -3.34
C ILE A 72 13.87 19.81 -4.72
N ARG A 73 15.19 20.00 -4.82
CA ARG A 73 15.89 19.85 -6.09
C ARG A 73 15.75 18.42 -6.64
N ILE A 74 15.93 17.41 -5.81
CA ILE A 74 15.82 15.99 -6.19
C ILE A 74 14.39 15.69 -6.64
N ILE A 75 13.39 16.14 -5.87
CA ILE A 75 11.97 15.96 -6.20
C ILE A 75 11.64 16.61 -7.56
N ASN A 76 12.10 17.83 -7.79
CA ASN A 76 11.87 18.52 -9.05
C ASN A 76 12.59 17.86 -10.24
N GLU A 77 13.77 17.29 -10.03
CA GLU A 77 14.49 16.53 -11.07
C GLU A 77 13.72 15.27 -11.48
N TYR A 78 13.18 14.55 -10.50
CA TYR A 78 12.27 13.42 -10.75
C TYR A 78 11.00 13.85 -11.50
N ARG A 79 10.33 14.93 -11.07
CA ARG A 79 9.12 15.44 -11.74
C ARG A 79 9.36 15.87 -13.18
N ASN A 80 10.57 16.35 -13.51
CA ASN A 80 10.97 16.68 -14.88
C ASN A 80 11.32 15.45 -15.71
N ASN A 81 11.82 14.37 -15.08
CA ASN A 81 12.24 13.13 -15.72
C ASN A 81 11.45 11.95 -15.15
N ARG A 82 10.14 11.93 -15.40
CA ARG A 82 9.26 10.89 -14.87
C ARG A 82 9.63 9.52 -15.43
N ILE A 83 9.69 8.55 -14.53
CA ILE A 83 9.84 7.14 -14.87
C ILE A 83 8.45 6.58 -15.12
N THR A 84 8.26 5.89 -16.23
CA THR A 84 7.01 5.21 -16.59
C THR A 84 7.28 3.73 -16.86
N VAL A 85 6.22 2.92 -16.85
CA VAL A 85 6.28 1.50 -17.15
C VAL A 85 6.31 1.30 -18.66
N ASP A 86 7.16 0.37 -19.12
CA ASP A 86 7.28 -0.06 -20.51
C ASP A 86 7.25 -1.59 -20.54
N PHE A 87 6.23 -2.17 -21.16
CA PHE A 87 6.10 -3.62 -21.24
C PHE A 87 6.98 -4.16 -22.37
N THR A 88 7.88 -5.08 -22.04
CA THR A 88 8.77 -5.71 -23.03
C THR A 88 8.45 -7.20 -23.22
N PRO A 89 8.49 -7.72 -24.46
CA PRO A 89 8.24 -9.14 -24.72
C PRO A 89 9.30 -10.02 -24.05
N LYS A 90 8.85 -11.11 -23.41
CA LYS A 90 9.74 -12.04 -22.70
C LYS A 90 10.72 -12.78 -23.63
N ASP A 91 10.35 -12.97 -24.89
CA ASP A 91 11.17 -13.64 -25.91
C ASP A 91 12.29 -12.75 -26.48
N GLY A 92 12.37 -11.47 -26.06
CA GLY A 92 13.38 -10.53 -26.51
C GLY A 92 13.12 -9.97 -27.91
N SER A 93 11.93 -10.21 -28.47
CA SER A 93 11.50 -9.53 -29.68
C SER A 93 11.31 -8.03 -29.40
N SER A 94 11.58 -7.20 -30.41
CA SER A 94 11.55 -5.74 -30.25
C SER A 94 10.15 -5.14 -30.29
N SER A 95 9.13 -5.92 -30.64
CA SER A 95 7.74 -5.47 -30.73
C SER A 95 6.83 -6.68 -30.60
N SER A 96 5.80 -6.54 -29.77
CA SER A 96 4.71 -7.48 -29.64
C SER A 96 3.42 -6.69 -29.51
N GLU A 97 2.40 -7.06 -30.27
CA GLU A 97 1.06 -6.46 -30.16
C GLU A 97 0.52 -6.56 -28.73
N LEU A 98 0.91 -7.60 -27.99
CA LEU A 98 0.53 -7.77 -26.58
C LEU A 98 1.18 -6.71 -25.69
N ALA A 99 2.47 -6.41 -25.91
CA ALA A 99 3.18 -5.39 -25.16
C ALA A 99 2.55 -4.00 -25.39
N ASP A 100 2.29 -3.65 -26.65
CA ASP A 100 1.63 -2.39 -27.01
C ASP A 100 0.21 -2.29 -26.41
N THR A 101 -0.51 -3.42 -26.34
CA THR A 101 -1.84 -3.48 -25.70
C THR A 101 -1.74 -3.28 -24.19
N CYS A 102 -0.80 -3.94 -23.50
CA CYS A 102 -0.57 -3.76 -22.07
C CYS A 102 -0.16 -2.31 -21.74
N ASP A 103 0.70 -1.73 -22.56
CA ASP A 103 1.09 -0.31 -22.49
C ASP A 103 -0.12 0.62 -22.60
N GLY A 104 -1.02 0.35 -23.56
CA GLY A 104 -2.23 1.13 -23.75
C GLY A 104 -3.19 1.03 -22.56
N LEU A 105 -3.39 -0.17 -22.03
CA LEU A 105 -4.23 -0.41 -20.85
C LEU A 105 -3.65 0.26 -19.60
N TYR A 106 -2.36 0.07 -19.34
CA TYR A 106 -1.70 0.68 -18.20
C TYR A 106 -1.78 2.21 -18.23
N ARG A 107 -1.53 2.85 -19.39
CA ARG A 107 -1.62 4.31 -19.53
C ARG A 107 -3.06 4.81 -19.33
N ALA A 108 -4.05 4.06 -19.79
CA ALA A 108 -5.46 4.41 -19.58
C ALA A 108 -5.81 4.40 -18.09
N ASP A 109 -5.41 3.35 -17.37
CA ASP A 109 -5.65 3.21 -15.94
C ASP A 109 -4.86 4.23 -15.11
N GLU A 110 -3.62 4.54 -15.51
CA GLU A 110 -2.78 5.57 -14.89
C GLU A 110 -3.42 6.96 -14.99
N GLN A 111 -3.96 7.31 -16.16
CA GLN A 111 -4.63 8.59 -16.39
C GLN A 111 -5.95 8.69 -15.60
N GLU A 112 -6.74 7.62 -15.63
CA GLU A 112 -8.07 7.58 -15.02
C GLU A 112 -8.01 7.57 -13.48
N SER A 113 -7.01 6.90 -12.91
CA SER A 113 -6.80 6.86 -11.45
C SER A 113 -6.14 8.10 -10.87
N GLY A 114 -5.63 9.03 -11.69
CA GLY A 114 -4.84 10.15 -11.17
C GLY A 114 -3.53 9.69 -10.53
N ALA A 115 -2.96 8.57 -11.01
CA ALA A 115 -1.81 7.88 -10.42
C ALA A 115 -0.57 8.78 -10.18
N GLN A 116 -0.48 9.89 -10.91
CA GLN A 116 0.59 10.87 -10.75
C GLN A 116 0.71 11.40 -9.32
N GLU A 117 -0.40 11.60 -8.62
CA GLU A 117 -0.40 11.98 -7.19
C GLU A 117 0.22 10.89 -6.33
N ALA A 118 -0.14 9.63 -6.58
CA ALA A 118 0.40 8.47 -5.87
C ALA A 118 1.92 8.34 -6.06
N TYR A 119 2.40 8.48 -7.30
CA TYR A 119 3.83 8.43 -7.60
C TYR A 119 4.60 9.59 -6.97
N ASP A 120 4.09 10.81 -7.08
CA ASP A 120 4.73 12.00 -6.51
C ASP A 120 4.78 11.89 -4.98
N ASN A 121 3.68 11.50 -4.32
CA ASN A 121 3.65 11.33 -2.87
C ASN A 121 4.66 10.27 -2.41
N ALA A 122 4.64 9.08 -3.02
CA ALA A 122 5.53 8.00 -2.63
C ALA A 122 7.00 8.37 -2.84
N PHE A 123 7.33 9.05 -3.94
CA PHE A 123 8.70 9.51 -4.19
C PHE A 123 9.14 10.59 -3.19
N GLU A 124 8.26 11.54 -2.88
CA GLU A 124 8.55 12.60 -1.91
C GLU A 124 8.78 12.04 -0.50
N GLU A 125 7.90 11.16 -0.03
CA GLU A 125 8.06 10.49 1.27
C GLU A 125 9.34 9.63 1.31
N ALA A 126 9.69 8.97 0.19
CA ALA A 126 10.93 8.21 0.09
C ALA A 126 12.18 9.10 0.14
N VAL A 127 12.20 10.25 -0.53
CA VAL A 127 13.35 11.17 -0.49
C VAL A 127 13.45 11.90 0.86
N ALA A 128 12.31 12.26 1.45
CA ALA A 128 12.26 13.03 2.68
C ALA A 128 12.47 12.18 3.95
N GLY A 129 11.86 11.00 4.01
CA GLY A 129 11.82 10.13 5.19
C GLY A 129 12.37 8.73 4.97
N GLY A 130 12.76 8.37 3.74
CA GLY A 130 13.33 7.07 3.42
C GLY A 130 12.30 5.97 3.13
N PHE A 131 11.00 6.26 3.17
CA PHE A 131 9.96 5.27 2.93
C PHE A 131 8.74 5.90 2.27
N GLY A 132 8.26 5.28 1.18
CA GLY A 132 7.04 5.66 0.48
C GLY A 132 6.36 4.42 -0.09
N ALA A 133 5.05 4.48 -0.27
CA ALA A 133 4.26 3.35 -0.78
C ALA A 133 3.09 3.82 -1.64
N ILE A 134 2.65 2.94 -2.54
CA ILE A 134 1.51 3.14 -3.42
C ILE A 134 0.63 1.89 -3.32
N ARG A 135 -0.68 2.09 -3.41
CA ARG A 135 -1.65 1.02 -3.45
C ARG A 135 -2.14 0.79 -4.87
N LEU A 136 -2.27 -0.48 -5.24
CA LEU A 136 -2.97 -0.90 -6.45
C LEU A 136 -4.24 -1.65 -6.02
N ARG A 137 -5.41 -1.19 -6.45
CA ARG A 137 -6.71 -1.82 -6.18
C ARG A 137 -7.43 -2.10 -7.49
N ALA A 138 -8.15 -3.21 -7.57
CA ALA A 138 -9.09 -3.44 -8.67
C ALA A 138 -10.43 -2.79 -8.32
N ASP A 139 -10.98 -2.04 -9.25
CA ASP A 139 -12.22 -1.29 -9.09
C ASP A 139 -13.11 -1.50 -10.33
N TYR A 140 -14.43 -1.41 -10.18
CA TYR A 140 -15.32 -1.54 -11.32
C TYR A 140 -15.27 -0.27 -12.19
N GLU A 141 -15.48 -0.41 -13.50
CA GLU A 141 -15.47 0.76 -14.40
C GLU A 141 -16.65 1.69 -14.16
N ASP A 142 -17.79 1.12 -13.81
CA ASP A 142 -19.05 1.83 -13.56
C ASP A 142 -19.77 1.19 -12.38
N ASP A 143 -19.64 1.80 -11.21
CA ASP A 143 -20.27 1.32 -9.97
C ASP A 143 -21.80 1.45 -9.97
N GLU A 144 -22.38 2.19 -10.93
CA GLU A 144 -23.84 2.39 -11.06
C GLU A 144 -24.49 1.40 -12.05
N ASP A 145 -23.69 0.70 -12.86
CA ASP A 145 -24.16 -0.28 -13.85
C ASP A 145 -23.88 -1.72 -13.40
N ASP A 146 -24.86 -2.32 -12.73
CA ASP A 146 -24.81 -3.71 -12.26
C ASP A 146 -24.57 -4.75 -13.38
N ASP A 147 -24.83 -4.40 -14.65
CA ASP A 147 -24.60 -5.29 -15.80
C ASP A 147 -23.17 -5.15 -16.38
N ASN A 148 -22.37 -4.18 -15.91
CA ASN A 148 -21.01 -3.92 -16.37
C ASN A 148 -19.95 -4.53 -15.45
N ASP A 149 -19.54 -5.76 -15.75
CA ASP A 149 -18.50 -6.48 -15.01
C ASP A 149 -17.06 -6.01 -15.31
N LYS A 150 -16.85 -4.95 -16.09
CA LYS A 150 -15.50 -4.49 -16.43
C LYS A 150 -14.83 -3.87 -15.22
N GLN A 151 -13.53 -4.17 -15.06
CA GLN A 151 -12.70 -3.67 -13.97
C GLN A 151 -11.47 -2.95 -14.51
N ARG A 152 -10.96 -2.03 -13.69
CA ARG A 152 -9.72 -1.29 -13.89
C ARG A 152 -8.82 -1.36 -12.68
N ILE A 153 -7.55 -1.08 -12.89
CA ILE A 153 -6.60 -0.92 -11.79
C ILE A 153 -6.57 0.55 -11.38
N ARG A 154 -6.83 0.82 -10.12
CA ARG A 154 -6.68 2.14 -9.49
C ARG A 154 -5.35 2.20 -8.74
N MET A 155 -4.54 3.21 -9.06
CA MET A 155 -3.30 3.54 -8.34
C MET A 155 -3.60 4.64 -7.32
N GLU A 156 -3.57 4.31 -6.04
CA GLU A 156 -3.95 5.24 -4.95
C GLU A 156 -2.73 5.63 -4.10
N PRO A 157 -2.61 6.91 -3.70
CA PRO A 157 -1.58 7.34 -2.75
C PRO A 157 -1.83 6.71 -1.38
N ILE A 158 -0.75 6.30 -0.71
CA ILE A 158 -0.78 6.06 0.73
C ILE A 158 0.03 7.17 1.39
N PHE A 159 -0.66 8.10 2.06
CA PHE A 159 -0.02 9.16 2.82
C PHE A 159 0.53 8.64 4.16
N ASP A 160 1.66 9.21 4.56
CA ASP A 160 2.39 8.82 5.76
C ASP A 160 2.72 7.32 5.77
N ALA A 161 3.22 6.81 4.65
CA ALA A 161 3.45 5.39 4.42
C ALA A 161 4.33 4.75 5.51
N ASP A 162 5.27 5.50 6.08
CA ASP A 162 6.12 5.06 7.20
C ASP A 162 5.32 4.70 8.47
N SER A 163 4.17 5.34 8.65
CA SER A 163 3.29 5.13 9.80
C SER A 163 2.04 4.29 9.48
N CYS A 164 1.78 4.02 8.20
CA CYS A 164 0.56 3.38 7.74
C CYS A 164 0.80 2.00 7.12
N VAL A 165 1.99 1.70 6.59
CA VAL A 165 2.27 0.42 5.91
C VAL A 165 3.28 -0.40 6.68
N PHE A 166 2.93 -1.66 6.97
CA PHE A 166 3.78 -2.59 7.70
C PHE A 166 3.83 -3.95 7.00
N TYR A 167 5.03 -4.39 6.68
CA TYR A 167 5.27 -5.72 6.13
C TYR A 167 5.74 -6.66 7.24
N ASP A 168 5.61 -7.97 7.03
CA ASP A 168 6.21 -8.93 7.92
C ASP A 168 7.75 -8.76 8.03
N LEU A 169 8.30 -9.18 9.17
CA LEU A 169 9.73 -9.01 9.48
C LEU A 169 10.64 -9.92 8.65
N ASP A 170 10.08 -10.96 8.02
CA ASP A 170 10.84 -11.92 7.24
C ASP A 170 11.08 -11.42 5.81
N ALA A 171 10.32 -10.44 5.33
CA ALA A 171 10.51 -9.77 4.04
C ALA A 171 11.86 -9.01 3.97
N LYS A 172 12.81 -9.54 3.20
CA LYS A 172 14.17 -8.99 3.04
C LYS A 172 14.36 -8.19 1.77
N ARG A 173 13.55 -8.42 0.73
CA ARG A 173 13.70 -7.68 -0.53
C ARG A 173 13.25 -6.23 -0.37
N GLN A 174 13.81 -5.35 -1.20
CA GLN A 174 13.45 -3.93 -1.22
C GLN A 174 12.02 -3.71 -1.76
N ASP A 175 11.64 -4.50 -2.76
CA ASP A 175 10.28 -4.50 -3.35
C ASP A 175 9.23 -5.22 -2.48
N LYS A 176 9.66 -5.84 -1.37
CA LYS A 176 8.81 -6.61 -0.45
C LYS A 176 7.97 -7.70 -1.12
N SER A 177 8.39 -8.20 -2.28
CA SER A 177 7.69 -9.29 -3.00
C SER A 177 7.78 -10.65 -2.29
N ASP A 178 8.69 -10.78 -1.32
CA ASP A 178 8.81 -11.93 -0.43
C ASP A 178 7.96 -11.82 0.84
N ALA A 179 7.25 -10.71 1.03
CA ALA A 179 6.34 -10.53 2.14
C ALA A 179 5.13 -11.47 2.01
N LYS A 180 4.82 -12.17 3.10
CA LYS A 180 3.61 -13.00 3.21
C LYS A 180 2.46 -12.23 3.81
N ARG A 181 2.73 -11.15 4.53
CA ARG A 181 1.71 -10.33 5.17
C ARG A 181 2.03 -8.84 5.03
N CYS A 182 0.99 -8.06 4.76
CA CYS A 182 1.05 -6.61 4.70
C CYS A 182 -0.15 -6.03 5.44
N TYR A 183 0.11 -5.03 6.27
CA TYR A 183 -0.87 -4.31 7.05
C TYR A 183 -0.90 -2.87 6.55
N VAL A 184 -2.08 -2.38 6.17
CA VAL A 184 -2.27 -0.97 5.80
C VAL A 184 -3.27 -0.34 6.75
N LEU A 185 -2.88 0.76 7.38
CA LEU A 185 -3.72 1.52 8.30
C LEU A 185 -4.31 2.74 7.60
N THR A 186 -5.61 2.92 7.75
CA THR A 186 -6.35 4.08 7.26
C THR A 186 -7.09 4.73 8.43
N SER A 187 -7.02 6.05 8.54
CA SER A 187 -7.76 6.81 9.54
C SER A 187 -9.13 7.25 9.02
N TYR A 188 -10.15 7.10 9.84
CA TYR A 188 -11.50 7.58 9.61
C TYR A 188 -11.93 8.50 10.76
N THR A 189 -12.81 9.46 10.48
CA THR A 189 -13.58 10.11 11.54
C THR A 189 -14.60 9.10 12.10
N TYR A 190 -15.04 9.27 13.34
CA TYR A 190 -16.06 8.37 13.92
C TYR A 190 -17.33 8.30 13.08
N GLN A 191 -17.78 9.46 12.57
CA GLN A 191 -18.98 9.53 11.73
C GLN A 191 -18.79 8.76 10.42
N ALA A 192 -17.68 8.98 9.70
CA ALA A 192 -17.41 8.27 8.46
C ALA A 192 -17.28 6.75 8.69
N PHE A 193 -16.67 6.35 9.81
CA PHE A 193 -16.58 4.94 10.17
C PHE A 193 -17.97 4.30 10.39
N GLU A 194 -18.87 4.99 11.10
CA GLU A 194 -20.22 4.48 11.35
C GLU A 194 -21.04 4.44 10.05
N GLU A 195 -20.87 5.40 9.14
CA GLU A 195 -21.51 5.43 7.83
C GLU A 195 -21.01 4.29 6.91
N ASP A 196 -19.70 4.08 6.82
CA ASP A 196 -19.09 3.08 5.92
C ASP A 196 -19.24 1.64 6.42
N PHE A 197 -19.11 1.42 7.73
CA PHE A 197 -19.05 0.08 8.33
C PHE A 197 -20.29 -0.32 9.14
N GLY A 198 -21.16 0.64 9.51
CA GLY A 198 -22.43 0.35 10.16
C GLY A 198 -22.35 -0.22 11.59
N HIS A 199 -21.21 -0.10 12.26
CA HIS A 199 -21.02 -0.58 13.63
C HIS A 199 -20.08 0.33 14.45
N SER A 200 -20.04 0.14 15.77
CA SER A 200 -19.14 0.89 16.64
C SER A 200 -17.67 0.53 16.38
N PRO A 201 -16.75 1.52 16.41
CA PRO A 201 -15.35 1.29 16.09
C PRO A 201 -14.60 0.55 17.20
N ALA A 202 -13.77 -0.41 16.77
CA ALA A 202 -12.66 -0.93 17.56
C ALA A 202 -11.36 -0.48 16.90
N THR A 203 -10.70 0.52 17.50
CA THR A 203 -9.50 1.15 16.91
C THR A 203 -8.29 0.22 16.90
N TRP A 204 -7.66 0.08 15.74
CA TRP A 204 -6.36 -0.61 15.65
C TRP A 204 -5.25 0.21 16.34
N PRO A 205 -4.32 -0.42 17.09
CA PRO A 205 -3.27 0.32 17.77
C PRO A 205 -2.32 1.01 16.78
N LYS A 206 -2.30 2.34 16.79
CA LYS A 206 -1.28 3.17 16.13
C LYS A 206 -0.58 4.03 17.16
N SER A 207 0.64 3.64 17.54
CA SER A 207 1.41 4.31 18.60
C SER A 207 2.41 5.31 18.01
N VAL A 208 1.90 6.34 17.33
CA VAL A 208 2.74 7.44 16.81
C VAL A 208 2.54 8.66 17.70
N HIS A 209 3.53 8.98 18.53
CA HIS A 209 3.52 10.20 19.35
C HIS A 209 4.20 11.34 18.58
N GLN A 210 3.49 12.44 18.37
CA GLN A 210 3.99 13.64 17.70
C GLN A 210 4.51 14.63 18.74
N ARG A 211 5.83 14.87 18.75
CA ARG A 211 6.50 15.63 19.83
C ARG A 211 5.99 17.05 20.10
N GLU A 212 5.24 17.68 19.20
CA GLU A 212 4.91 19.12 19.30
C GLU A 212 3.41 19.43 19.51
N PHE A 213 2.48 18.54 19.11
CA PHE A 213 1.02 18.79 19.19
C PHE A 213 0.20 17.63 19.75
N ASP A 214 0.82 16.73 20.53
CA ASP A 214 0.15 15.58 21.17
C ASP A 214 -1.09 15.96 22.02
N TRP A 215 -1.25 17.24 22.40
CA TRP A 215 -2.42 17.74 23.14
C TRP A 215 -3.67 18.04 22.28
N SER A 216 -3.55 18.02 20.95
CA SER A 216 -4.65 18.36 20.02
C SER A 216 -4.64 17.44 18.81
N THR A 217 -4.76 16.15 19.04
CA THR A 217 -5.00 15.17 17.98
C THR A 217 -6.49 15.11 17.63
N PRO A 218 -6.86 15.10 16.35
CA PRO A 218 -8.23 14.80 15.93
C PRO A 218 -8.68 13.44 16.48
N ASP A 219 -9.94 13.35 16.92
CA ASP A 219 -10.52 12.09 17.38
C ASP A 219 -10.83 11.20 16.16
N VAL A 220 -9.96 10.23 15.90
CA VAL A 220 -10.00 9.36 14.71
C VAL A 220 -9.90 7.89 15.09
N VAL A 221 -10.49 7.05 14.25
CA VAL A 221 -10.44 5.60 14.33
C VAL A 221 -9.48 5.10 13.25
N TYR A 222 -8.60 4.16 13.61
CA TYR A 222 -7.74 3.47 12.66
C TYR A 222 -8.31 2.11 12.29
N VAL A 223 -8.51 1.89 11.00
CA VAL A 223 -8.92 0.62 10.41
C VAL A 223 -7.69 -0.02 9.76
N CYS A 224 -7.50 -1.32 9.98
CA CYS A 224 -6.38 -2.08 9.41
C CYS A 224 -6.87 -3.07 8.35
N GLU A 225 -6.34 -2.92 7.14
CA GLU A 225 -6.47 -3.91 6.08
C GLU A 225 -5.29 -4.88 6.15
N LEU A 226 -5.58 -6.16 6.38
CA LEU A 226 -4.59 -7.24 6.39
C LEU A 226 -4.62 -8.02 5.08
N TYR A 227 -3.53 -7.92 4.33
CA TYR A 227 -3.26 -8.75 3.16
C TYR A 227 -2.41 -9.95 3.59
N LYS A 228 -2.83 -11.15 3.19
CA LYS A 228 -2.12 -12.40 3.48
C LYS A 228 -1.95 -13.22 2.21
N LEU A 229 -0.70 -13.59 1.92
CA LEU A 229 -0.38 -14.53 0.86
C LEU A 229 -0.64 -15.96 1.35
N GLU A 230 -1.49 -16.69 0.62
CA GLU A 230 -1.74 -18.11 0.85
C GLU A 230 -1.37 -18.91 -0.39
N GLU A 231 -0.39 -19.80 -0.27
CA GLU A 231 -0.06 -20.75 -1.33
C GLU A 231 -1.13 -21.85 -1.36
N LYS A 232 -1.83 -21.94 -2.49
CA LYS A 232 -2.84 -23.00 -2.75
C LYS A 232 -2.37 -23.86 -3.90
N SER A 233 -2.34 -25.16 -3.68
CA SER A 233 -2.16 -26.13 -4.76
C SER A 233 -3.50 -26.30 -5.49
N GLU A 234 -3.51 -26.02 -6.78
CA GLU A 234 -4.67 -26.24 -7.64
C GLU A 234 -4.41 -27.43 -8.57
N LEU A 235 -5.44 -28.27 -8.74
CA LEU A 235 -5.38 -29.37 -9.68
C LEU A 235 -5.78 -28.85 -11.06
N ILE A 236 -4.92 -29.06 -12.05
CA ILE A 236 -5.16 -28.63 -13.43
C ILE A 236 -5.41 -29.89 -14.27
N HIS A 237 -6.55 -29.92 -14.94
CA HIS A 237 -6.86 -30.96 -15.92
C HIS A 237 -6.35 -30.52 -17.29
N ILE A 238 -5.72 -31.45 -18.01
CA ILE A 238 -5.20 -31.19 -19.37
C ILE A 238 -6.03 -32.02 -20.33
N PHE A 239 -6.73 -31.35 -21.23
CA PHE A 239 -7.52 -31.95 -22.29
C PHE A 239 -6.84 -31.69 -23.64
N ARG A 240 -6.91 -32.66 -24.55
CA ARG A 240 -6.41 -32.48 -25.91
C ARG A 240 -7.59 -32.26 -26.85
N GLY A 241 -7.63 -31.08 -27.46
CA GLY A 241 -8.66 -30.70 -28.43
C GLY A 241 -8.56 -31.49 -29.74
N LEU A 242 -9.62 -31.43 -30.55
CA LEU A 242 -9.65 -32.02 -31.90
C LEU A 242 -8.64 -31.36 -32.87
N ASP A 243 -8.17 -30.17 -32.52
CA ASP A 243 -7.14 -29.39 -33.21
C ASP A 243 -5.71 -29.73 -32.76
N ASP A 244 -5.55 -30.78 -31.94
CA ASP A 244 -4.27 -31.21 -31.36
C ASP A 244 -3.62 -30.17 -30.42
N GLN A 245 -4.37 -29.17 -29.96
CA GLN A 245 -3.91 -28.22 -28.93
C GLN A 245 -4.30 -28.71 -27.53
N ASP A 246 -3.39 -28.51 -26.57
CA ASP A 246 -3.62 -28.83 -25.17
C ASP A 246 -4.34 -27.67 -24.48
N ILE A 247 -5.55 -27.93 -23.98
CA ILE A 247 -6.34 -27.00 -23.17
C ILE A 247 -6.12 -27.35 -21.69
N ARG A 248 -5.67 -26.36 -20.92
CA ARG A 248 -5.48 -26.48 -19.46
C ARG A 248 -6.68 -25.86 -18.76
N VAL A 249 -7.43 -26.66 -18.02
CA VAL A 249 -8.59 -26.19 -17.26
C VAL A 249 -8.38 -26.46 -15.77
N PRO A 250 -8.46 -25.43 -14.91
CA PRO A 250 -8.42 -25.62 -13.46
C PRO A 250 -9.61 -26.45 -12.96
N ASP A 251 -9.41 -27.28 -11.94
CA ASP A 251 -10.46 -28.11 -11.33
C ASP A 251 -11.59 -27.29 -10.70
N ALA A 252 -11.28 -26.08 -10.21
CA ALA A 252 -12.29 -25.16 -9.67
C ALA A 252 -13.29 -24.74 -10.75
N ASP A 253 -12.81 -24.45 -11.96
CA ASP A 253 -13.63 -24.03 -13.08
C ASP A 253 -14.57 -25.14 -13.57
N LEU A 254 -14.10 -26.39 -13.63
CA LEU A 254 -14.93 -27.55 -14.00
C LEU A 254 -16.01 -27.88 -12.97
N LYS A 255 -15.77 -27.55 -11.71
CA LYS A 255 -16.76 -27.73 -10.64
C LYS A 255 -17.80 -26.62 -10.63
N ALA A 256 -17.41 -25.40 -11.01
CA ALA A 256 -18.31 -24.26 -11.11
C ALA A 256 -19.20 -24.36 -12.36
N ASP A 257 -18.64 -24.84 -13.46
CA ASP A 257 -19.34 -25.05 -14.72
C ASP A 257 -18.96 -26.42 -15.32
N PRO A 258 -19.79 -27.46 -15.10
CA PRO A 258 -19.56 -28.82 -15.62
C PRO A 258 -19.56 -28.90 -17.14
N ASP A 259 -20.22 -27.95 -17.82
CA ASP A 259 -20.43 -27.96 -19.27
C ASP A 259 -19.37 -27.11 -20.01
N LYS A 260 -18.40 -26.53 -19.28
CA LYS A 260 -17.29 -25.73 -19.83
C LYS A 260 -16.41 -26.47 -20.85
N LEU A 261 -16.56 -27.79 -20.96
CA LEU A 261 -15.87 -28.67 -21.90
C LEU A 261 -16.70 -29.05 -23.14
N GLU A 262 -17.98 -28.66 -23.23
CA GLU A 262 -18.89 -29.04 -24.32
C GLU A 262 -18.87 -28.09 -25.53
N THR A 263 -17.88 -27.18 -25.63
CA THR A 263 -17.75 -26.26 -26.79
C THR A 263 -16.50 -26.54 -27.63
#